data_AF-A0A958XRW6-F1
#
_entry.id   AF-A0A958XRW6-F1
#
_cell.length_a   1.000
_cell.length_b   1.000
_cell.length_c   1.000
_cell.angle_alpha   90.00
_cell.angle_beta   90.00
_cell.angle_gamma   90.00
#
_symmetry.space_group_name_H-M   'P 1'
#
loop_
_entity.id
_entity.type
_entity.pdbx_description
1 polymer ?
#
loop_
_entity_poly.entity_id
_entity_poly.type
_entity_poly.pdbx_seq_one_letter_code
_entity_poly.pdbx_strand_id
1 'polypeptide(L)'
;AREQGRVLIDGSGFAVASALQAGKAAPFEKRSIELRDGADGSEGGIGILRASTEAGSVCLVMKYATQGMGHGHFDKLSFSLYDERGEVIQDYGAARWVNIDQKDGGGYLPENKSFAKQSVAHNTVVVDERSHFDGHFPTANDHHSERYFFLGGNMDVQAASAKEFNAYPGVELHRT
;
A
#
# COMPACT_ATOMS: atom_id res chain seq x y z
N ALA A 1 -8.33 2.50 -20.23
CA ALA A 1 -8.54 1.77 -21.49
C ALA A 1 -7.30 1.76 -22.39
N ARG A 2 -6.68 2.91 -22.78
CA ARG A 2 -5.43 2.89 -23.58
C ARG A 2 -4.32 2.08 -22.90
N GLU A 3 -3.94 2.44 -21.67
CA GLU A 3 -2.96 1.69 -20.87
C GLU A 3 -3.37 0.24 -20.58
N GLN A 4 -4.67 -0.06 -20.56
CA GLN A 4 -5.16 -1.42 -20.31
C GLN A 4 -5.11 -2.31 -21.55
N GLY A 5 -4.99 -1.73 -22.76
CA GLY A 5 -5.03 -2.45 -24.03
C GLY A 5 -6.34 -3.20 -24.33
N ARG A 6 -7.40 -2.97 -23.55
CA ARG A 6 -8.68 -3.70 -23.63
C ARG A 6 -9.85 -2.87 -23.11
N VAL A 7 -11.06 -3.28 -23.49
CA VAL A 7 -12.34 -2.76 -22.97
C VAL A 7 -13.22 -3.93 -22.53
N LEU A 8 -14.25 -3.65 -21.74
CA LEU A 8 -15.26 -4.64 -21.37
C LEU A 8 -16.11 -5.02 -22.61
N ILE A 9 -16.61 -6.27 -22.65
CA ILE A 9 -17.47 -6.74 -23.75
C ILE A 9 -18.93 -6.54 -23.34
N ASP A 10 -19.30 -5.29 -23.14
CA ASP A 10 -20.63 -4.86 -22.76
C ASP A 10 -20.91 -3.42 -23.23
N GLY A 11 -22.08 -2.87 -22.89
CA GLY A 11 -22.46 -1.51 -23.27
C GLY A 11 -21.53 -0.43 -22.70
N SER A 12 -20.94 -0.64 -21.52
CA SER A 12 -19.99 0.30 -20.92
C SER A 12 -18.67 0.30 -21.68
N GLY A 13 -18.18 -0.88 -22.09
CA GLY A 13 -16.98 -1.01 -22.89
C GLY A 13 -17.14 -0.45 -24.31
N PHE A 14 -18.34 -0.62 -24.91
CA PHE A 14 -18.68 0.06 -26.17
C PHE A 14 -18.60 1.58 -26.01
N ALA A 15 -19.21 2.15 -24.97
CA ALA A 15 -19.17 3.59 -24.73
C ALA A 15 -17.73 4.11 -24.56
N VAL A 16 -16.88 3.39 -23.83
CA VAL A 16 -15.45 3.71 -23.68
C VAL A 16 -14.73 3.64 -25.04
N ALA A 17 -14.94 2.58 -25.81
CA ALA A 17 -14.31 2.41 -27.13
C ALA A 17 -14.74 3.51 -28.11
N SER A 18 -16.02 3.84 -28.18
CA SER A 18 -16.55 4.94 -29.00
C SER A 18 -15.97 6.30 -28.59
N ALA A 19 -15.85 6.57 -27.28
CA ALA A 19 -15.24 7.81 -26.80
C ALA A 19 -13.75 7.91 -27.17
N LEU A 20 -13.00 6.79 -27.09
CA LEU A 20 -11.61 6.73 -27.53
C LEU A 20 -11.48 6.97 -29.04
N GLN A 21 -12.34 6.35 -29.85
CA GLN A 21 -12.37 6.54 -31.31
C GLN A 21 -12.69 7.99 -31.68
N ALA A 22 -13.61 8.62 -30.95
CA ALA A 22 -13.97 10.03 -31.13
C ALA A 22 -12.92 11.01 -30.57
N GLY A 23 -11.73 10.54 -30.15
CA GLY A 23 -10.65 11.39 -29.67
C GLY A 23 -10.90 12.05 -28.31
N LYS A 24 -11.88 11.59 -27.52
CA LYS A 24 -12.27 12.21 -26.25
C LYS A 24 -11.39 11.84 -25.05
N ALA A 25 -10.25 11.19 -25.29
CA ALA A 25 -9.36 10.78 -24.22
C ALA A 25 -8.62 11.99 -23.65
N ALA A 26 -8.68 12.16 -22.33
CA ALA A 26 -7.88 13.12 -21.58
C ALA A 26 -6.77 12.40 -20.79
N PRO A 27 -5.63 13.06 -20.52
CA PRO A 27 -4.62 12.54 -19.60
C PRO A 27 -5.22 12.26 -18.21
N PHE A 28 -4.81 11.15 -17.57
CA PHE A 28 -5.16 10.87 -16.18
C PHE A 28 -4.07 11.41 -15.25
N GLU A 29 -4.37 12.48 -14.54
CA GLU A 29 -3.44 13.10 -13.60
C GLU A 29 -3.36 12.31 -12.30
N LYS A 30 -2.21 11.69 -12.04
CA LYS A 30 -1.92 11.03 -10.76
C LYS A 30 -1.44 12.08 -9.76
N ARG A 31 -2.27 12.40 -8.78
CA ARG A 31 -1.94 13.36 -7.72
C ARG A 31 -1.53 12.65 -6.44
N SER A 32 -0.83 13.37 -5.58
CA SER A 32 -0.64 12.95 -4.20
C SER A 32 -1.97 12.95 -3.48
N ILE A 33 -2.22 11.90 -2.71
CA ILE A 33 -3.51 11.68 -2.05
C ILE A 33 -3.30 10.87 -0.78
N GLU A 34 -4.08 11.19 0.24
CA GLU A 34 -4.23 10.38 1.43
C GLU A 34 -5.55 9.60 1.32
N LEU A 35 -5.47 8.28 1.42
CA LEU A 35 -6.62 7.39 1.49
C LEU A 35 -6.82 7.00 2.95
N ARG A 36 -7.79 7.64 3.60
CA ARG A 36 -8.16 7.37 5.00
C ARG A 36 -8.81 6.00 5.12
N ASP A 37 -8.45 5.25 6.14
CA ASP A 37 -8.93 3.87 6.35
C ASP A 37 -10.02 3.80 7.44
N GLY A 38 -10.76 2.70 7.46
CA GLY A 38 -11.94 2.51 8.31
C GLY A 38 -13.25 2.99 7.67
N ALA A 39 -14.37 2.56 8.22
CA ALA A 39 -15.70 2.82 7.64
C ALA A 39 -16.04 4.31 7.52
N ASP A 40 -15.51 5.13 8.41
CA ASP A 40 -15.67 6.58 8.46
C ASP A 40 -14.36 7.35 8.14
N GLY A 41 -13.28 6.63 7.79
CA GLY A 41 -11.98 7.24 7.53
C GLY A 41 -11.23 7.70 8.78
N SER A 42 -11.52 7.15 9.96
CA SER A 42 -10.83 7.49 11.22
C SER A 42 -9.64 6.59 11.56
N GLU A 43 -9.54 5.40 10.97
CA GLU A 43 -8.66 4.32 11.42
C GLU A 43 -7.32 4.27 10.65
N GLY A 44 -6.62 5.41 10.60
CA GLY A 44 -5.34 5.53 9.90
C GLY A 44 -5.49 5.82 8.40
N GLY A 45 -4.59 5.27 7.57
CA GLY A 45 -4.64 5.46 6.12
C GLY A 45 -3.39 5.06 5.32
N ILE A 46 -3.42 5.38 4.03
CA ILE A 46 -2.31 5.23 3.10
C ILE A 46 -2.00 6.59 2.48
N GLY A 47 -0.79 7.10 2.72
CA GLY A 47 -0.29 8.30 2.08
C GLY A 47 0.40 7.96 0.77
N ILE A 48 -0.06 8.53 -0.34
CA ILE A 48 0.57 8.40 -1.66
C ILE A 48 1.12 9.77 -2.03
N LEU A 49 2.45 9.90 -2.06
CA LEU A 49 3.14 11.14 -2.40
C LEU A 49 3.79 10.98 -3.78
N ARG A 50 3.49 11.89 -4.70
CA ARG A 50 4.00 11.89 -6.08
C ARG A 50 4.69 13.20 -6.37
N ALA A 51 5.93 13.12 -6.83
CA ALA A 51 6.70 14.28 -7.26
C ALA A 51 7.27 14.01 -8.65
N SER A 52 7.25 15.04 -9.49
CA SER A 52 7.84 15.01 -10.83
C SER A 52 8.68 16.26 -11.00
N THR A 53 9.94 16.07 -11.37
CA THR A 53 10.91 17.13 -11.64
C THR A 53 11.54 16.90 -13.01
N GLU A 54 12.42 17.80 -13.47
CA GLU A 54 13.22 17.58 -14.67
C GLU A 54 14.11 16.32 -14.58
N ALA A 55 14.49 15.90 -13.37
CA ALA A 55 15.30 14.72 -13.14
C ALA A 55 14.51 13.40 -13.19
N GLY A 56 13.18 13.46 -13.24
CA GLY A 56 12.29 12.30 -13.27
C GLY A 56 11.18 12.36 -12.23
N SER A 57 10.39 11.29 -12.18
CA SER A 57 9.24 11.14 -11.31
C SER A 57 9.43 10.07 -10.24
N VAL A 58 8.93 10.33 -9.04
CA VAL A 58 8.90 9.38 -7.93
C VAL A 58 7.50 9.28 -7.32
N CYS A 59 7.20 8.11 -6.75
CA CYS A 59 6.00 7.86 -5.99
C CYS A 59 6.35 7.11 -4.70
N LEU A 60 6.11 7.72 -3.55
CA LEU A 60 6.23 7.09 -2.24
C LEU A 60 4.85 6.69 -1.75
N VAL A 61 4.74 5.48 -1.20
CA VAL A 61 3.55 4.99 -0.52
C VAL A 61 3.94 4.72 0.92
N MET A 62 3.30 5.40 1.87
CA MET A 62 3.45 5.12 3.30
C MET A 62 2.14 4.54 3.84
N LYS A 63 2.24 3.40 4.52
CA LYS A 63 1.10 2.65 5.04
C LYS A 63 1.01 2.78 6.55
N TYR A 64 -0.05 3.43 7.03
CA TYR A 64 -0.43 3.56 8.44
C TYR A 64 -1.91 3.20 8.61
N ALA A 65 -2.36 2.19 7.86
CA ALA A 65 -3.73 1.71 7.80
C ALA A 65 -4.04 0.70 8.93
N THR A 66 -5.30 0.28 9.01
CA THR A 66 -5.73 -0.87 9.81
C THR A 66 -5.01 -2.15 9.35
N GLN A 67 -5.23 -3.25 10.06
CA GLN A 67 -4.61 -4.52 9.72
C GLN A 67 -5.08 -5.08 8.37
N GLY A 68 -6.34 -4.89 7.97
CA GLY A 68 -6.88 -5.53 6.76
C GLY A 68 -7.24 -7.01 6.95
N MET A 69 -7.69 -7.38 8.16
CA MET A 69 -8.15 -8.72 8.53
C MET A 69 -7.09 -9.82 8.27
N GLY A 70 -7.53 -11.03 7.91
CA GLY A 70 -6.67 -12.19 7.71
C GLY A 70 -5.67 -12.08 6.55
N HIS A 71 -5.81 -11.10 5.65
CA HIS A 71 -4.82 -10.84 4.59
C HIS A 71 -3.78 -9.80 4.99
N GLY A 72 -3.98 -9.11 6.11
CA GLY A 72 -3.06 -8.13 6.68
C GLY A 72 -1.67 -8.67 6.96
N HIS A 73 -0.69 -7.77 6.85
CA HIS A 73 0.71 -7.97 7.21
C HIS A 73 1.02 -7.22 8.52
N PHE A 74 2.11 -7.58 9.20
CA PHE A 74 2.54 -6.97 10.46
C PHE A 74 3.49 -5.80 10.18
N ASP A 75 3.01 -4.77 9.51
CA ASP A 75 3.87 -3.79 8.83
C ASP A 75 3.41 -2.34 9.05
N LYS A 76 2.95 -2.01 10.27
CA LYS A 76 2.59 -0.64 10.63
C LYS A 76 3.71 0.34 10.27
N LEU A 77 3.32 1.48 9.72
CA LEU A 77 4.20 2.55 9.24
C LEU A 77 5.16 2.14 8.09
N SER A 78 4.97 0.99 7.43
CA SER A 78 5.80 0.58 6.29
C SER A 78 5.74 1.57 5.13
N PHE A 79 6.73 1.53 4.24
CA PHE A 79 6.70 2.31 3.02
C PHE A 79 7.31 1.56 1.82
N SER A 80 6.91 1.98 0.64
CA SER A 80 7.50 1.59 -0.64
C SER A 80 7.76 2.82 -1.51
N LEU A 81 8.71 2.70 -2.43
CA LEU A 81 9.15 3.78 -3.30
C LEU A 81 9.21 3.27 -4.73
N TYR A 82 8.71 4.07 -5.65
CA TYR A 82 8.71 3.83 -7.08
C TYR A 82 9.34 5.00 -7.81
N ASP A 83 10.03 4.70 -8.90
CA ASP A 83 10.49 5.67 -9.88
C ASP A 83 9.95 5.30 -11.28
N GLU A 84 10.52 5.89 -12.32
CA GLU A 84 10.10 5.66 -13.71
C GLU A 84 10.43 4.26 -14.24
N ARG A 85 11.33 3.52 -13.56
CA ARG A 85 11.70 2.14 -13.91
C ARG A 85 10.86 1.10 -13.18
N GLY A 86 10.19 1.49 -12.11
CA GLY A 86 9.30 0.62 -11.35
C GLY A 86 9.57 0.70 -9.86
N GLU A 87 9.61 -0.45 -9.20
CA GLU A 87 9.80 -0.54 -7.75
C GLU A 87 11.28 -0.35 -7.37
N VAL A 88 11.55 0.62 -6.50
CA VAL A 88 12.88 0.91 -5.96
C VAL A 88 13.02 0.35 -4.54
N ILE A 89 12.04 0.64 -3.68
CA ILE A 89 11.91 0.07 -2.35
C ILE A 89 10.64 -0.77 -2.35
N GLN A 90 10.83 -2.09 -2.29
CA GLN A 90 9.79 -3.07 -2.54
C GLN A 90 9.05 -3.47 -1.27
N ASP A 91 7.80 -3.87 -1.44
CA ASP A 91 7.07 -4.72 -0.50
C ASP A 91 7.00 -6.13 -1.11
N TYR A 92 7.25 -7.17 -0.31
CA TYR A 92 7.35 -8.54 -0.81
C TYR A 92 6.04 -9.07 -1.39
N GLY A 93 4.89 -8.58 -0.91
CA GLY A 93 3.59 -9.13 -1.27
C GLY A 93 3.40 -10.54 -0.67
N ALA A 94 2.79 -11.47 -1.41
CA ALA A 94 2.42 -12.78 -0.88
C ALA A 94 3.35 -13.90 -1.37
N ALA A 95 3.66 -14.85 -0.48
CA ALA A 95 4.30 -16.10 -0.90
C ALA A 95 3.25 -17.04 -1.52
N ARG A 96 3.02 -16.87 -2.82
CA ARG A 96 1.96 -17.55 -3.56
C ARG A 96 2.29 -17.66 -5.05
N TRP A 97 1.93 -18.79 -5.65
CA TRP A 97 2.04 -19.02 -7.08
C TRP A 97 0.64 -19.25 -7.67
N VAL A 98 0.03 -18.19 -8.21
CA VAL A 98 -1.37 -18.22 -8.64
C VAL A 98 -1.59 -19.29 -9.72
N ASN A 99 -2.54 -20.20 -9.47
CA ASN A 99 -2.95 -21.29 -10.38
C ASN A 99 -1.84 -22.29 -10.73
N ILE A 100 -0.86 -22.48 -9.83
CA ILE A 100 0.19 -23.50 -9.97
C ILE A 100 -0.09 -24.64 -8.99
N ASP A 101 -0.60 -25.76 -9.49
CA ASP A 101 -1.03 -26.90 -8.67
C ASP A 101 0.08 -27.44 -7.77
N GLN A 102 1.31 -27.50 -8.26
CA GLN A 102 2.48 -27.98 -7.51
C GLN A 102 2.92 -27.05 -6.38
N LYS A 103 2.31 -25.86 -6.26
CA LYS A 103 2.56 -24.86 -5.23
C LYS A 103 1.29 -24.64 -4.42
N ASP A 104 0.94 -25.66 -3.64
CA ASP A 104 -0.24 -25.67 -2.75
C ASP A 104 -1.58 -25.46 -3.50
N GLY A 105 -1.74 -26.04 -4.69
CA GLY A 105 -2.96 -25.84 -5.50
C GLY A 105 -3.14 -24.39 -5.98
N GLY A 106 -2.06 -23.60 -5.97
CA GLY A 106 -2.08 -22.16 -6.17
C GLY A 106 -2.56 -21.34 -4.96
N GLY A 107 -2.56 -21.95 -3.77
CA GLY A 107 -2.86 -21.35 -2.47
C GLY A 107 -1.73 -20.49 -1.90
N TYR A 108 -1.91 -20.04 -0.66
CA TYR A 108 -0.88 -19.33 0.08
C TYR A 108 0.06 -20.36 0.72
N LEU A 109 1.35 -20.28 0.40
CA LEU A 109 2.34 -21.19 0.96
C LEU A 109 2.52 -20.94 2.48
N PRO A 110 3.07 -21.90 3.24
CA PRO A 110 3.42 -21.69 4.65
C PRO A 110 4.30 -20.45 4.88
N GLU A 111 5.18 -20.13 3.92
CA GLU A 111 6.05 -18.95 3.92
C GLU A 111 5.28 -17.63 3.90
N ASN A 112 4.01 -17.65 3.49
CA ASN A 112 3.17 -16.45 3.54
C ASN A 112 2.93 -16.03 5.00
N LYS A 113 2.77 -17.02 5.90
CA LYS A 113 2.63 -16.79 7.33
C LYS A 113 4.00 -16.58 8.00
N SER A 114 4.98 -17.43 7.70
CA SER A 114 6.26 -17.41 8.43
C SER A 114 7.25 -16.34 7.95
N PHE A 115 7.07 -15.78 6.75
CA PHE A 115 7.95 -14.75 6.20
C PHE A 115 7.18 -13.54 5.66
N ALA A 116 6.36 -13.71 4.62
CA ALA A 116 5.81 -12.59 3.85
C ALA A 116 5.01 -11.58 4.67
N LYS A 117 4.33 -12.04 5.73
CA LYS A 117 3.57 -11.19 6.66
C LYS A 117 4.38 -10.58 7.80
N GLN A 118 5.57 -11.08 8.08
CA GLN A 118 6.34 -10.71 9.29
C GLN A 118 6.98 -9.32 9.12
N SER A 119 7.12 -8.56 10.20
CA SER A 119 7.62 -7.17 10.14
C SER A 119 9.00 -7.08 9.50
N VAL A 120 9.86 -8.08 9.72
CA VAL A 120 11.21 -8.15 9.15
C VAL A 120 11.24 -8.24 7.62
N ALA A 121 10.13 -8.66 6.99
CA ALA A 121 10.00 -8.69 5.53
C ALA A 121 9.58 -7.33 4.93
N HIS A 122 9.40 -6.29 5.75
CA HIS A 122 8.89 -4.99 5.34
C HIS A 122 9.85 -3.86 5.73
N ASN A 123 9.69 -2.71 5.08
CA ASN A 123 10.48 -1.50 5.34
C ASN A 123 9.95 -0.74 6.56
N THR A 124 9.90 -1.40 7.72
CA THR A 124 9.45 -0.81 8.99
C THR A 124 10.39 -1.20 10.14
N VAL A 125 10.11 -0.68 11.34
CA VAL A 125 10.91 -0.98 12.53
C VAL A 125 10.56 -2.38 13.03
N VAL A 126 11.58 -3.14 13.43
CA VAL A 126 11.45 -4.39 14.17
C VAL A 126 12.10 -4.19 15.53
N VAL A 127 11.38 -4.52 16.59
CA VAL A 127 11.89 -4.45 17.97
C VAL A 127 12.09 -5.87 18.50
N ASP A 128 13.26 -6.13 19.07
CA ASP A 128 13.62 -7.41 19.71
C ASP A 128 13.33 -8.65 18.85
N GLU A 129 13.55 -8.54 17.54
CA GLU A 129 13.28 -9.60 16.55
C GLU A 129 11.82 -10.10 16.51
N ARG A 130 10.89 -9.32 17.07
CA ARG A 130 9.47 -9.64 17.10
C ARG A 130 8.72 -8.83 16.06
N SER A 131 7.76 -9.47 15.38
CA SER A 131 6.84 -8.74 14.54
C SER A 131 5.91 -7.85 15.37
N HIS A 132 5.38 -6.80 14.76
CA HIS A 132 4.28 -6.01 15.32
C HIS A 132 3.16 -6.93 15.84
N PHE A 133 2.66 -6.62 17.04
CA PHE A 133 1.62 -7.39 17.74
C PHE A 133 1.99 -8.87 17.92
N ASP A 134 3.28 -9.21 17.98
CA ASP A 134 3.80 -10.58 18.05
C ASP A 134 3.34 -11.51 16.93
N GLY A 135 2.97 -10.93 15.79
CA GLY A 135 2.38 -11.71 14.70
C GLY A 135 0.97 -12.25 15.02
N HIS A 136 0.29 -11.69 16.03
CA HIS A 136 -1.05 -12.09 16.43
C HIS A 136 -2.12 -11.23 15.73
N PHE A 137 -2.73 -11.77 14.68
CA PHE A 137 -3.68 -11.04 13.83
C PHE A 137 -4.91 -10.45 14.56
N PRO A 138 -5.55 -11.11 15.55
CA PRO A 138 -6.70 -10.54 16.26
C PRO A 138 -6.31 -9.28 17.03
N THR A 139 -5.20 -9.31 17.78
CA THR A 139 -4.67 -8.11 18.44
C THR A 139 -4.35 -7.02 17.44
N ALA A 140 -3.74 -7.36 16.30
CA ALA A 140 -3.44 -6.38 15.26
C ALA A 140 -4.72 -5.76 14.64
N ASN A 141 -5.83 -6.50 14.56
CA ASN A 141 -7.12 -5.99 14.07
C ASN A 141 -7.78 -5.01 15.04
N ASP A 142 -7.51 -5.11 16.34
CA ASP A 142 -8.07 -4.22 17.36
C ASP A 142 -7.39 -2.84 17.38
N HIS A 143 -6.35 -2.65 16.56
CA HIS A 143 -5.51 -1.45 16.54
C HIS A 143 -5.25 -0.91 15.12
N HIS A 144 -5.15 0.41 15.05
CA HIS A 144 -4.67 1.13 13.88
C HIS A 144 -3.60 2.13 14.28
N SER A 145 -2.80 2.56 13.32
CA SER A 145 -1.84 3.65 13.54
C SER A 145 -2.59 4.98 13.51
N GLU A 146 -2.08 5.94 14.28
CA GLU A 146 -2.66 7.29 14.40
C GLU A 146 -2.04 8.22 13.37
N ARG A 147 -2.89 8.85 12.56
CA ARG A 147 -2.43 9.88 11.63
C ARG A 147 -1.91 11.08 12.42
N TYR A 148 -0.73 11.55 12.06
CA TYR A 148 -0.18 12.81 12.59
C TYR A 148 -0.47 13.97 11.63
N PHE A 149 -0.01 13.89 10.37
CA PHE A 149 -0.39 14.83 9.31
C PHE A 149 -0.17 14.24 7.91
N PHE A 150 -0.75 14.89 6.90
CA PHE A 150 -0.46 14.66 5.49
C PHE A 150 -0.34 16.00 4.76
N LEU A 151 0.75 16.17 4.03
CA LEU A 151 1.07 17.33 3.20
C LEU A 151 1.32 16.83 1.78
N GLY A 152 0.34 17.03 0.89
CA GLY A 152 0.42 16.65 -0.52
C GLY A 152 -0.05 17.76 -1.45
N GLY A 153 0.11 17.55 -2.76
CA GLY A 153 -0.31 18.50 -3.79
C GLY A 153 0.87 19.29 -4.37
N ASN A 154 0.63 20.54 -4.76
CA ASN A 154 1.63 21.41 -5.43
C ASN A 154 2.55 22.13 -4.45
N MET A 155 3.05 21.41 -3.43
CA MET A 155 4.01 21.96 -2.47
C MET A 155 5.42 21.53 -2.86
N ASP A 156 6.42 22.38 -2.56
CA ASP A 156 7.85 22.08 -2.80
C ASP A 156 8.32 20.86 -1.99
N VAL A 157 7.66 20.61 -0.86
CA VAL A 157 7.89 19.45 0.01
C VAL A 157 6.56 18.74 0.25
N GLN A 158 6.58 17.42 0.17
CA GLN A 158 5.45 16.57 0.46
C GLN A 158 5.83 15.56 1.55
N ALA A 159 4.90 15.25 2.44
CA ALA A 159 5.17 14.43 3.60
C ALA A 159 3.90 13.73 4.11
N ALA A 160 4.07 12.55 4.70
CA ALA A 160 3.04 11.83 5.41
C ALA A 160 3.62 11.41 6.76
N SER A 161 2.87 11.63 7.84
CA SER A 161 3.37 11.36 9.18
C SER A 161 2.32 10.64 10.00
N ALA A 162 2.74 9.58 10.71
CA ALA A 162 1.87 8.76 11.54
C ALA A 162 2.63 8.13 12.71
N LYS A 163 1.86 7.77 13.74
CA LYS A 163 2.34 7.20 14.99
C LYS A 163 1.72 5.83 15.23
N GLU A 164 2.48 4.93 15.83
CA GLU A 164 2.00 3.61 16.23
C GLU A 164 2.35 3.41 17.70
N PHE A 165 1.34 3.15 18.52
CA PHE A 165 1.44 3.11 19.99
C PHE A 165 1.24 1.70 20.55
N ASN A 166 0.75 0.77 19.73
CA ASN A 166 0.23 -0.52 20.18
C ASN A 166 1.02 -1.71 19.61
N ALA A 167 1.89 -1.49 18.62
CA ALA A 167 2.61 -2.57 17.96
C ALA A 167 3.55 -3.36 18.88
N TYR A 168 4.09 -2.74 19.93
CA TYR A 168 4.92 -3.38 20.94
C TYR A 168 4.63 -2.80 22.33
N PRO A 169 4.63 -3.62 23.41
CA PRO A 169 4.45 -3.12 24.75
C PRO A 169 5.53 -2.10 25.15
N GLY A 170 5.11 -0.88 25.52
CA GLY A 170 6.01 0.16 26.02
C GLY A 170 6.88 0.83 24.96
N VAL A 171 6.61 0.64 23.67
CA VAL A 171 7.33 1.29 22.57
C VAL A 171 6.37 2.07 21.70
N GLU A 172 6.72 3.33 21.42
CA GLU A 172 6.01 4.19 20.48
C GLU A 172 6.87 4.37 19.22
N LEU A 173 6.25 4.24 18.05
CA LEU A 173 6.89 4.51 16.77
C LEU A 173 6.30 5.79 16.18
N HIS A 174 7.14 6.65 15.61
CA HIS A 174 6.71 7.82 14.84
C HIS A 174 7.55 7.88 13.57
N ARG A 175 6.88 7.91 12.42
CA ARG A 175 7.52 8.07 11.10
C ARG A 175 6.93 9.26 10.37
N THR A 176 7.80 9.99 9.66
CA THR A 176 7.49 11.09 8.74
C THR A 176 8.26 10.86 7.44
#